data_AF-A0A814XPZ1-F1
#
_entry.id   AF-A0A814XPZ1-F1
#
_cell.length_a   1.000
_cell.length_b   1.000
_cell.length_c   1.000
_cell.angle_alpha   90.00
_cell.angle_beta   90.00
_cell.angle_gamma   90.00
#
_symmetry.space_group_name_H-M   'P 1'
#
loop_
_entity.id
_entity.type
_entity.pdbx_description
1 polymer ?
#
loop_
_entity_poly.entity_id
_entity_poly.type
_entity_poly.pdbx_seq_one_letter_code
_entity_poly.pdbx_strand_id
1 'polypeptide(L)' 'MYNTQNDRVWTINREEADKNGGVKQRQKFPERVMVWLGVCSRGMTLLVILDEGTVNHQRYIDEVLPVAWEYANKMFGD' A
#
# COMPACT_ATOMS: atom_id res chain seq x y z
N MET A 1 -14.99 9.92 4.43
CA MET A 1 -15.28 9.19 3.18
C MET A 1 -16.26 8.06 3.52
N TYR A 2 -17.45 8.01 2.93
CA TYR A 2 -18.49 7.00 3.25
C TYR A 2 -18.47 5.87 2.21
N ASN A 3 -18.30 4.62 2.63
CA ASN A 3 -18.23 3.45 1.73
C ASN A 3 -19.59 2.76 1.61
N THR A 4 -20.34 3.12 0.56
CA THR A 4 -21.66 2.54 0.25
C THR A 4 -21.61 1.05 -0.13
N GLN A 5 -20.43 0.45 -0.32
CA GLN A 5 -20.31 -1.01 -0.54
C GLN A 5 -20.64 -1.83 0.72
N ASN A 6 -20.60 -1.21 1.90
CA ASN A 6 -20.93 -1.88 3.16
C ASN A 6 -22.39 -1.68 3.58
N ASP A 7 -23.18 -0.97 2.77
CA ASP A 7 -24.60 -0.73 3.07
C ASP A 7 -25.36 -2.06 3.02
N ARG A 8 -26.18 -2.31 4.05
CA ARG A 8 -27.06 -3.47 4.08
C ARG A 8 -28.32 -3.16 3.29
N VAL A 9 -28.60 -3.93 2.26
CA VAL A 9 -29.84 -3.86 1.47
C VAL A 9 -30.72 -5.04 1.86
N TRP A 10 -31.97 -4.78 2.25
CA TRP A 10 -32.97 -5.82 2.49
C TRP A 10 -33.64 -6.21 1.19
N THR A 11 -33.59 -7.49 0.82
CA THR A 11 -34.09 -8.00 -0.45
C THR A 11 -34.58 -9.44 -0.26
N ILE A 12 -35.50 -9.88 -1.11
CA ILE A 12 -36.06 -11.24 -1.02
C ILE A 12 -35.14 -12.23 -1.76
N ASN A 13 -34.43 -11.76 -2.79
CA ASN A 13 -33.49 -12.56 -3.56
C ASN A 13 -32.34 -11.71 -4.16
N ARG A 14 -31.38 -12.40 -4.80
CA ARG A 14 -30.18 -11.79 -5.37
C ARG A 14 -30.47 -10.91 -6.60
N GLU A 15 -31.40 -11.31 -7.46
CA GLU A 15 -31.75 -10.51 -8.65
C GLU A 15 -32.35 -9.15 -8.27
N GLU A 16 -33.16 -9.13 -7.21
CA GLU A 16 -33.70 -7.90 -6.64
C GLU A 16 -32.61 -7.07 -5.96
N ALA A 17 -31.67 -7.72 -5.25
CA ALA A 17 -30.50 -7.03 -4.70
C ALA A 17 -29.68 -6.35 -5.79
N ASP A 18 -29.45 -7.04 -6.91
CA ASP A 18 -28.66 -6.51 -8.00
C ASP A 18 -29.35 -5.30 -8.66
N LYS A 19 -30.68 -5.34 -8.84
CA LYS A 19 -31.49 -4.21 -9.33
C LYS A 19 -31.50 -3.03 -8.35
N ASN A 20 -31.50 -3.29 -7.05
CA ASN A 20 -31.56 -2.28 -6.00
C ASN A 20 -30.15 -1.73 -5.61
N GLY A 21 -29.14 -1.96 -6.44
CA GLY A 21 -27.80 -1.41 -6.25
C GLY A 21 -26.90 -2.21 -5.32
N GLY A 22 -27.22 -3.47 -5.05
CA GLY A 22 -26.37 -4.44 -4.34
C GLY A 22 -25.13 -4.85 -5.14
N VAL A 23 -25.15 -4.69 -6.48
CA VAL A 23 -23.93 -4.74 -7.28
C VAL A 23 -23.25 -3.37 -7.24
N LYS A 24 -22.18 -3.28 -6.46
CA LYS A 24 -21.26 -2.14 -6.49
C LYS A 24 -19.98 -2.56 -7.21
N GLN A 25 -19.46 -1.68 -8.07
CA GLN A 25 -18.08 -1.86 -8.52
C GLN A 25 -17.17 -1.81 -7.30
N ARG A 26 -16.21 -2.73 -7.26
CA ARG A 26 -15.26 -2.82 -6.16
C ARG A 26 -14.45 -1.53 -6.11
N GLN A 27 -14.80 -0.62 -5.20
CA GLN A 27 -14.01 0.59 -4.98
C GLN A 27 -12.78 0.13 -4.21
N LYS A 28 -11.72 -0.23 -4.94
CA LYS A 28 -10.38 -0.24 -4.36
C LYS A 28 -10.09 1.20 -3.99
N PHE A 29 -9.73 1.45 -2.73
CA PHE A 29 -9.25 2.76 -2.32
C PHE A 29 -8.20 3.22 -3.36
N PRO A 30 -8.35 4.42 -3.95
CA PRO A 30 -7.43 4.90 -4.98
C PRO A 30 -6.03 5.14 -4.40
N GLU A 31 -5.94 5.34 -3.08
CA GLU A 31 -4.66 5.53 -2.39
C GLU A 31 -3.99 4.17 -2.15
N ARG A 32 -2.95 3.93 -2.95
CA ARG A 32 -2.00 2.84 -2.74
C ARG A 32 -0.73 3.49 -2.25
N VAL A 33 -0.27 3.08 -1.07
CA VAL A 33 1.01 3.53 -0.52
C VAL A 33 2.05 2.50 -0.92
N MET A 34 3.14 2.96 -1.54
CA MET A 34 4.32 2.14 -1.76
C MET A 34 5.30 2.39 -0.63
N VAL A 35 5.82 1.31 -0.04
CA VAL A 35 6.82 1.42 1.04
C VAL A 35 8.00 0.53 0.75
N TRP A 36 9.16 0.95 1.20
CA TRP A 36 10.38 0.15 1.18
C TRP A 36 10.94 0.03 2.60
N LEU A 37 11.39 -1.18 2.95
CA LEU A 37 12.00 -1.50 4.23
C LEU A 37 13.08 -2.56 4.01
N GLY A 38 14.28 -2.33 4.54
CA GLY A 38 15.32 -3.34 4.65
C GLY A 38 15.29 -4.00 6.02
N VAL A 39 15.34 -5.34 6.07
CA VAL A 39 15.36 -6.11 7.33
C VAL A 39 16.47 -7.16 7.29
N CYS A 40 17.18 -7.32 8.40
CA CYS A 40 18.20 -8.34 8.59
C CYS A 40 18.17 -8.89 10.02
N SER A 41 19.01 -9.87 10.33
CA SER A 41 19.10 -10.45 11.68
C SER A 41 19.57 -9.47 12.76
N ARG A 42 20.24 -8.37 12.37
CA ARG A 42 20.76 -7.34 13.28
C ARG A 42 19.79 -6.17 13.50
N GLY A 43 18.75 -6.04 12.67
CA GLY A 43 17.79 -4.93 12.77
C GLY A 43 17.10 -4.59 11.45
N MET A 44 16.42 -3.45 11.43
CA MET A 44 15.69 -2.93 10.27
C MET A 44 16.04 -1.46 9.97
N THR A 45 15.85 -1.06 8.72
CA THR A 45 15.98 0.35 8.30
C THR A 45 14.78 1.17 8.77
N LEU A 46 14.86 2.50 8.65
CA LEU A 46 13.65 3.31 8.63
C LEU A 46 12.79 2.95 7.43
N LEU A 47 11.47 3.05 7.61
CA LEU A 47 10.50 2.85 6.55
C LEU A 47 10.56 4.03 5.58
N VAL A 48 10.79 3.75 4.30
CA VAL A 48 10.72 4.76 3.24
C VAL A 48 9.33 4.68 2.62
N ILE A 49 8.56 5.76 2.75
CA ILE A 49 7.24 5.89 2.14
C ILE A 49 7.42 6.60 0.80
N LEU A 50 6.86 6.02 -0.25
CA LEU A 50 7.00 6.47 -1.63
C LEU A 50 5.62 6.88 -2.13
N ASP A 51 5.29 8.16 -1.94
CA ASP A 51 3.92 8.68 -2.06
C ASP A 51 3.43 8.77 -3.52
N GLU A 52 4.34 8.94 -4.48
CA GLU A 52 3.99 9.15 -5.88
C GLU A 52 4.35 7.94 -6.74
N GLY A 53 3.41 7.34 -7.47
CA GLY A 53 3.72 6.35 -8.50
C GLY A 53 4.41 5.06 -8.01
N THR A 54 5.27 4.47 -8.85
CA THR A 54 6.01 3.22 -8.55
C THR A 54 7.52 3.50 -8.53
N VAL A 55 8.27 2.70 -7.77
CA VAL A 55 9.74 2.74 -7.78
C VAL A 55 10.26 2.38 -9.17
N ASN A 56 11.08 3.26 -9.73
CA ASN A 56 11.95 2.94 -10.86
C ASN A 56 13.42 2.98 -10.40
N HIS A 57 14.35 2.69 -11.31
CA HIS A 57 15.78 2.64 -10.99
C HIS A 57 16.31 3.96 -10.41
N GLN A 58 15.92 5.10 -11.00
CA GLN A 58 16.38 6.41 -10.56
C GLN A 58 15.87 6.75 -9.17
N ARG A 59 14.57 6.55 -8.94
CA ARG A 59 13.95 6.75 -7.61
C ARG A 59 14.52 5.83 -6.55
N TYR A 60 14.87 4.60 -6.90
CA TYR A 60 15.56 3.71 -5.97
C TYR A 60 16.92 4.29 -5.55
N ILE A 61 17.70 4.80 -6.52
CA ILE A 61 19.00 5.41 -6.24
C ILE A 61 18.85 6.67 -5.39
N ASP A 62 17.84 7.49 -5.65
CA ASP A 62 17.69 8.79 -5.00
C ASP A 62 17.03 8.70 -3.61
N GLU A 63 16.00 7.86 -3.47
CA GLU A 63 15.15 7.82 -2.27
C GLU A 63 15.46 6.63 -1.35
N VAL A 64 15.84 5.47 -1.91
CA VAL A 64 15.99 4.23 -1.15
C VAL A 64 17.45 3.94 -0.80
N LEU A 65 18.35 4.06 -1.78
CA LEU A 65 19.75 3.68 -1.64
C LEU A 65 20.49 4.44 -0.52
N PRO A 66 20.25 5.74 -0.28
CA PRO A 66 20.89 6.45 0.84
C PRO A 66 20.53 5.84 2.20
N VAL A 67 19.25 5.52 2.40
CA VAL A 67 18.75 4.88 3.63
C VAL A 67 19.31 3.47 3.75
N ALA A 68 19.29 2.69 2.67
CA ALA A 68 19.85 1.34 2.67
C ALA A 68 21.34 1.35 2.99
N TRP A 69 22.10 2.27 2.41
CA TRP A 69 23.55 2.39 2.58
C TRP A 69 23.94 2.81 3.99
N GLU A 70 23.26 3.83 4.55
CA GLU A 70 23.48 4.28 5.92
C GLU A 70 23.27 3.13 6.92
N TYR A 71 22.16 2.42 6.79
CA TYR A 71 21.84 1.32 7.70
C TYR A 71 22.71 0.09 7.47
N ALA A 72 23.10 -0.20 6.23
CA ALA A 72 24.05 -1.27 5.95
C ALA A 72 25.37 -1.02 6.67
N ASN A 73 25.92 0.20 6.59
CA ASN A 73 27.14 0.55 7.31
C ASN A 73 26.93 0.53 8.84
N LYS A 74 25.79 0.99 9.33
CA LYS A 74 25.49 0.94 10.77
C LYS A 74 25.40 -0.49 11.32
N MET A 75 24.86 -1.43 10.52
CA MET A 75 24.60 -2.80 10.96
C MET A 75 25.76 -3.75 10.67
N PHE A 76 26.53 -3.50 9.62
CA PHE A 76 27.54 -4.40 9.08
C PHE A 76 28.90 -3.75 8.83
N GLY A 77 29.04 -2.43 8.98
CA GLY A 77 30.34 -1.77 8.97
C GLY A 77 31.12 -2.14 10.23
N ASP A 78 32.41 -2.44 10.05
CA ASP A 78 33.36 -2.71 11.14
C ASP A 78 33.64 -1.46 11.99
#